data_AF-X1T7L7-F1
#
_entry.id   AF-X1T7L7-F1
#
_cell.length_a   1.000
_cell.length_b   1.000
_cell.length_c   1.000
_cell.angle_alpha   90.00
_cell.angle_beta   90.00
_cell.angle_gamma   90.00
#
_symmetry.space_group_name_H-M   'P 1'
#
loop_
_entity.id
_entity.type
_entity.pdbx_description
1 polymer ?
#
loop_
_entity_poly.entity_id
_entity_poly.type
_entity_poly.pdbx_seq_one_letter_code
_entity_poly.pdbx_strand_id
1 'polypeptide(L)'
;SIVSLIDNFSINPPSMDLNILLSFIPLPFAPGYLVGLSLAPGQVPLNLWISSLLGTGILAVIAFLMYKVAIKSLNSVATIEKDSAKIKKKSKTITKTIEIEIKTISPVKSYIRKDLISSTRDYQSLIFILLPLLYPIILIISMQALITREVSSTFSIMILWAIIMISSQFIPLTLVGGLLNLEESGSSTLASLPLLPRDQAKGKLILMLIIQGISLILMATLLTILTQSIIVLILFLSSLPIVWMFLIFVFEMKIRLFGTMKYKYLLEEVNKKHKL
;
A
#
# COMPACT_ATOMS: atom_id res chain seq x y z
N SER A 1 27.75 -12.80 -13.78
CA SER A 1 28.03 -11.47 -14.36
C SER A 1 26.72 -10.86 -14.84
N ILE A 2 26.61 -9.55 -15.08
CA ILE A 2 25.39 -8.97 -15.69
C ILE A 2 25.09 -9.63 -17.05
N VAL A 3 26.13 -10.02 -17.78
CA VAL A 3 26.04 -10.79 -19.03
C VAL A 3 25.32 -12.14 -18.83
N SER A 4 25.65 -12.90 -17.78
CA SER A 4 24.97 -14.17 -17.47
C SER A 4 23.51 -13.99 -17.01
N LEU A 5 23.16 -12.82 -16.46
CA LEU A 5 21.77 -12.47 -16.14
C LEU A 5 20.96 -12.19 -17.41
N ILE A 6 21.54 -11.43 -18.36
CA ILE A 6 20.91 -11.14 -19.66
C ILE A 6 20.73 -12.43 -20.46
N ASP A 7 21.75 -13.31 -20.47
CA ASP A 7 21.67 -14.60 -21.15
C ASP A 7 20.59 -15.50 -20.53
N ASN A 8 20.46 -15.55 -19.20
CA ASN A 8 19.37 -16.32 -18.55
C ASN A 8 17.96 -15.77 -18.85
N PHE A 9 17.79 -14.45 -18.96
CA PHE A 9 16.51 -13.85 -19.37
C PHE A 9 16.16 -14.17 -20.83
N SER A 10 17.17 -14.32 -21.70
CA SER A 10 16.95 -14.73 -23.10
C SER A 10 16.51 -16.19 -23.22
N ILE A 11 16.91 -17.05 -22.27
CA ILE A 11 16.66 -18.49 -22.31
C ILE A 11 15.29 -18.86 -21.74
N ASN A 12 14.80 -18.13 -20.72
CA ASN A 12 13.48 -18.37 -20.11
C ASN A 12 12.67 -17.06 -19.94
N PRO A 13 12.25 -16.42 -21.05
CA PRO A 13 11.39 -15.25 -20.94
C PRO A 13 10.05 -15.63 -20.26
N PRO A 14 9.50 -14.77 -19.37
CA PRO A 14 8.13 -14.94 -18.91
C PRO A 14 7.21 -15.09 -20.12
N SER A 15 6.27 -16.03 -20.06
CA SER A 15 5.44 -16.35 -21.23
C SER A 15 4.79 -15.09 -21.76
N MET A 16 4.82 -14.92 -23.08
CA MET A 16 4.27 -13.74 -23.75
C MET A 16 2.80 -13.52 -23.32
N ASP A 17 2.07 -14.61 -23.13
CA ASP A 17 0.67 -14.61 -22.66
C ASP A 17 0.50 -14.00 -21.26
N LEU A 18 1.42 -14.30 -20.33
CA LEU A 18 1.38 -13.75 -18.98
C LEU A 18 1.68 -12.25 -18.98
N ASN A 19 2.62 -11.81 -19.81
CA ASN A 19 2.91 -10.38 -19.98
C ASN A 19 1.73 -9.62 -20.61
N ILE A 20 1.07 -10.22 -21.61
CA ILE A 20 -0.16 -9.66 -22.19
C ILE A 20 -1.24 -9.56 -21.10
N LEU A 21 -1.49 -10.63 -20.35
CA LEU A 21 -2.49 -10.65 -19.27
C LEU A 21 -2.21 -9.57 -18.23
N LEU A 22 -0.98 -9.46 -17.74
CA LEU A 22 -0.60 -8.44 -16.75
C LEU A 22 -0.73 -7.03 -17.30
N SER A 23 -0.35 -6.79 -18.55
CA SER A 23 -0.45 -5.47 -19.18
C SER A 23 -1.89 -4.99 -19.39
N PHE A 24 -2.87 -5.89 -19.39
CA PHE A 24 -4.30 -5.54 -19.42
C PHE A 24 -4.84 -5.07 -18.07
N ILE A 25 -4.17 -5.39 -16.96
CA ILE A 25 -4.62 -4.99 -15.62
C ILE A 25 -4.41 -3.47 -15.48
N PRO A 26 -5.49 -2.66 -15.37
CA PRO A 26 -5.40 -1.21 -15.48
C PRO A 26 -4.47 -0.55 -14.46
N LEU A 27 -4.38 -1.11 -13.24
CA LEU A 27 -3.48 -0.60 -12.20
C LEU A 27 -3.03 -1.74 -11.28
N PRO A 28 -1.75 -1.81 -10.89
CA PRO A 28 -0.64 -0.91 -11.23
C PRO A 28 0.06 -1.21 -12.57
N PHE A 29 -0.35 -2.27 -13.26
CA PHE A 29 0.49 -2.88 -14.29
C PHE A 29 0.50 -2.11 -15.61
N ALA A 30 -0.66 -1.78 -16.19
CA ALA A 30 -0.72 -1.19 -17.54
C ALA A 30 0.15 0.08 -17.71
N PRO A 31 0.14 1.07 -16.79
CA PRO A 31 1.03 2.23 -16.86
C PRO A 31 2.50 1.86 -16.71
N GLY A 32 2.81 0.90 -15.83
CA GLY A 32 4.17 0.41 -15.63
C GLY A 32 4.74 -0.25 -16.89
N TYR A 33 3.94 -1.08 -17.57
CA TYR A 33 4.30 -1.66 -18.88
C TYR A 33 4.52 -0.57 -19.92
N LEU A 34 3.67 0.46 -19.98
CA LEU A 34 3.78 1.54 -20.97
C LEU A 34 5.08 2.35 -20.77
N VAL A 35 5.41 2.66 -19.52
CA VAL A 35 6.71 3.28 -19.18
C VAL A 35 7.86 2.37 -19.60
N GLY A 36 7.82 1.08 -19.27
CA GLY A 36 8.84 0.11 -19.69
C GLY A 36 9.02 0.02 -21.21
N LEU A 37 7.92 -0.04 -21.96
CA LEU A 37 7.90 -0.08 -23.42
C LEU A 37 8.51 1.19 -24.04
N SER A 38 8.21 2.36 -23.47
CA SER A 38 8.77 3.63 -23.96
C SER A 38 10.29 3.76 -23.76
N LEU A 39 10.87 3.06 -22.79
CA LEU A 39 12.31 3.07 -22.53
C LEU A 39 13.10 2.20 -23.53
N ALA A 40 12.47 1.18 -24.14
CA ALA A 40 13.11 0.27 -25.09
C ALA A 40 12.15 -0.12 -26.26
N PRO A 41 11.75 0.83 -27.11
CA PRO A 41 10.66 0.64 -28.07
C PRO A 41 10.93 -0.41 -29.15
N GLY A 42 12.21 -0.68 -29.47
CA GLY A 42 12.60 -1.60 -30.54
C GLY A 42 12.78 -3.06 -30.11
N GLN A 43 12.71 -3.36 -28.82
CA GLN A 43 13.02 -4.71 -28.30
C GLN A 43 11.78 -5.52 -27.90
N VAL A 44 10.58 -4.93 -28.03
CA VAL A 44 9.35 -5.53 -27.50
C VAL A 44 8.33 -5.75 -28.61
N PRO A 45 7.70 -6.95 -28.69
CA PRO A 45 6.70 -7.25 -29.69
C PRO A 45 5.50 -6.29 -29.66
N LEU A 46 4.96 -6.00 -30.85
CA LEU A 46 3.87 -5.05 -31.08
C LEU A 46 2.58 -5.42 -30.31
N ASN A 47 2.37 -6.72 -30.06
CA ASN A 47 1.22 -7.21 -29.28
C ASN A 47 1.19 -6.65 -27.85
N LEU A 48 2.36 -6.48 -27.22
CA LEU A 48 2.49 -5.93 -25.86
C LEU A 48 2.19 -4.43 -25.80
N TRP A 49 2.51 -3.71 -26.88
CA TRP A 49 2.13 -2.30 -27.04
C TRP A 49 0.61 -2.13 -27.07
N ILE A 50 -0.07 -2.97 -27.87
CA ILE A 50 -1.53 -2.93 -28.01
C ILE A 50 -2.20 -3.24 -26.68
N SER A 51 -1.77 -4.30 -25.98
CA SER A 51 -2.37 -4.68 -24.70
C SER A 51 -2.12 -3.64 -23.59
N SER A 52 -0.94 -3.03 -23.53
CA SER A 52 -0.64 -1.96 -22.57
C SER A 52 -1.42 -0.67 -22.88
N LEU A 53 -1.59 -0.30 -24.15
CA LEU A 53 -2.43 0.83 -24.57
C LEU A 53 -3.91 0.60 -24.23
N LEU A 54 -4.41 -0.63 -24.43
CA LEU A 54 -5.76 -0.99 -24.03
C LEU A 54 -5.94 -0.94 -22.51
N GLY A 55 -5.02 -1.51 -21.74
CA GLY A 55 -5.06 -1.48 -20.27
C GLY A 55 -5.04 -0.05 -19.71
N THR A 56 -4.21 0.83 -20.28
CA THR A 56 -4.17 2.26 -19.91
C THR A 56 -5.40 3.04 -20.38
N GLY A 57 -5.96 2.71 -21.54
CA GLY A 57 -7.24 3.26 -21.99
C GLY A 57 -8.39 2.89 -21.05
N ILE A 58 -8.46 1.62 -20.61
CA ILE A 58 -9.43 1.16 -19.60
C ILE A 58 -9.23 1.93 -18.28
N LEU A 59 -7.98 2.13 -17.85
CA LEU A 59 -7.68 2.94 -16.66
C LEU A 59 -8.24 4.36 -16.79
N ALA A 60 -8.03 5.01 -17.93
CA ALA A 60 -8.53 6.37 -18.18
C ALA A 60 -10.07 6.43 -18.14
N VAL A 61 -10.76 5.44 -18.72
CA VAL A 61 -12.22 5.34 -18.66
C VAL A 61 -12.71 5.16 -17.22
N ILE A 62 -12.10 4.24 -16.46
CA ILE A 62 -12.46 4.03 -15.04
C ILE A 62 -12.25 5.31 -14.23
N ALA A 63 -11.10 5.98 -14.42
CA ALA A 63 -10.80 7.24 -13.75
C ALA A 63 -11.83 8.33 -14.08
N PHE A 64 -12.25 8.44 -15.34
CA PHE A 64 -13.27 9.39 -15.76
C PHE A 64 -14.66 9.09 -15.16
N LEU A 65 -15.04 7.82 -15.06
CA LEU A 65 -16.28 7.40 -14.41
C LEU A 65 -16.26 7.71 -12.91
N MET A 66 -15.15 7.38 -12.23
CA MET A 66 -14.94 7.71 -10.82
C MET A 66 -15.02 9.22 -10.58
N TYR A 67 -14.42 10.03 -11.46
CA TYR A 67 -14.53 11.49 -11.42
C TYR A 67 -15.98 11.98 -11.52
N LYS A 68 -16.77 11.44 -12.46
CA LYS A 68 -18.20 11.78 -12.57
C LYS A 68 -18.99 11.42 -11.32
N VAL A 69 -18.73 10.25 -10.74
CA VAL A 69 -19.37 9.80 -9.49
C VAL A 69 -18.99 10.70 -8.33
N ALA A 70 -17.71 11.07 -8.21
CA ALA A 70 -17.22 11.96 -7.17
C ALA A 70 -17.89 13.35 -7.25
N ILE A 71 -17.99 13.94 -8.44
CA ILE A 71 -18.70 15.21 -8.65
C ILE A 71 -20.17 15.10 -8.29
N LYS A 72 -20.84 14.02 -8.72
CA LYS A 72 -22.26 13.82 -8.42
C LYS A 72 -22.48 13.70 -6.90
N SER A 73 -21.60 12.98 -6.21
CA SER A 73 -21.62 12.85 -4.75
C SER A 73 -21.42 14.21 -4.07
N LEU A 74 -20.41 14.97 -4.50
CA LEU A 74 -20.09 16.29 -3.93
C LEU A 74 -21.22 17.30 -4.15
N ASN A 75 -21.81 17.32 -5.34
CA ASN A 75 -22.99 18.13 -5.64
C ASN A 75 -24.20 17.72 -4.79
N SER A 76 -24.42 16.42 -4.56
CA SER A 76 -25.53 15.95 -3.72
C SER A 76 -25.40 16.43 -2.27
N VAL A 77 -24.19 16.40 -1.72
CA VAL A 77 -23.92 16.89 -0.35
C VAL A 77 -24.08 18.41 -0.27
N ALA A 78 -23.56 19.15 -1.26
CA ALA A 78 -23.69 20.60 -1.32
C ALA A 78 -25.16 21.07 -1.47
N THR A 79 -25.98 20.32 -2.22
CA THR A 79 -27.43 20.60 -2.32
C THR A 79 -28.18 20.27 -1.03
N ILE A 80 -27.80 19.20 -0.33
CA ILE A 80 -28.38 18.85 0.98
C ILE A 80 -28.08 19.94 2.00
N GLU A 81 -26.91 20.59 1.96
CA GLU A 81 -26.59 21.72 2.85
C GLU A 81 -27.44 22.97 2.55
N LYS A 82 -27.67 23.29 1.26
CA LYS A 82 -28.58 24.37 0.85
C LYS A 82 -30.04 24.09 1.21
N ASP A 83 -30.50 22.85 1.08
CA ASP A 83 -31.88 22.47 1.40
C ASP A 83 -32.10 22.27 2.91
N SER A 84 -31.10 21.79 3.65
CA SER A 84 -31.17 21.70 5.12
C SER A 84 -31.15 23.07 5.80
N ALA A 85 -30.57 24.10 5.17
CA ALA A 85 -30.73 25.50 5.59
C ALA A 85 -32.19 26.00 5.44
N LYS A 86 -32.95 25.49 4.46
CA LYS A 86 -34.40 25.76 4.30
C LYS A 86 -35.27 24.90 5.21
N ILE A 87 -34.89 23.63 5.46
CA ILE A 87 -35.66 22.68 6.27
C ILE A 87 -35.52 22.95 7.78
N LYS A 88 -34.41 23.57 8.25
CA LYS A 88 -34.23 23.96 9.65
C LYS A 88 -35.25 24.98 10.18
N LYS A 89 -36.05 25.64 9.33
CA LYS A 89 -37.18 26.48 9.77
C LYS A 89 -38.47 25.70 10.07
N LYS A 90 -38.56 24.39 9.78
CA LYS A 90 -39.81 23.61 9.95
C LYS A 90 -39.71 22.35 10.80
N SER A 91 -38.54 21.88 11.22
CA SER A 91 -38.44 20.69 12.07
C SER A 91 -38.32 21.06 13.55
N LYS A 92 -39.47 21.25 14.19
CA LYS A 92 -39.58 21.08 15.65
C LYS A 92 -39.66 19.58 15.94
N THR A 93 -38.81 19.16 16.87
CA THR A 93 -39.01 18.05 17.81
C THR A 93 -39.31 16.67 17.24
N ILE A 94 -38.26 15.87 17.01
CA ILE A 94 -38.23 14.45 17.42
C ILE A 94 -36.82 14.11 17.88
N THR A 95 -36.52 14.36 19.16
CA THR A 95 -35.34 13.76 19.81
C THR A 95 -35.67 12.31 20.13
N LYS A 96 -35.44 11.40 19.17
CA LYS A 96 -35.28 9.98 19.51
C LYS A 96 -34.02 9.90 20.37
N THR A 97 -34.16 9.46 21.62
CA THR A 97 -33.04 9.07 22.46
C THR A 97 -32.37 7.88 21.78
N ILE A 98 -31.27 8.16 21.08
CA ILE A 98 -30.40 7.12 20.54
C ILE A 98 -29.75 6.48 21.77
N GLU A 99 -30.13 5.25 22.09
CA GLU A 99 -29.41 4.45 23.07
C GLU A 99 -28.02 4.14 22.49
N ILE A 100 -27.02 4.88 22.97
CA ILE A 100 -25.63 4.67 22.58
C ILE A 100 -25.05 3.61 23.51
N GLU A 101 -24.93 2.38 23.02
CA GLU A 101 -24.23 1.31 23.73
C GLU A 101 -22.72 1.58 23.67
N ILE A 102 -22.14 2.08 24.78
CA ILE A 102 -20.70 2.36 24.87
C ILE A 102 -19.97 1.06 25.19
N LYS A 103 -19.33 0.45 24.18
CA LYS A 103 -18.42 -0.68 24.38
C LYS A 103 -17.01 -0.18 24.60
N THR A 104 -16.44 -0.48 25.76
CA THR A 104 -15.03 -0.20 26.05
C THR A 104 -14.14 -1.22 25.32
N ILE A 105 -13.18 -0.73 24.55
CA ILE A 105 -12.20 -1.55 23.81
C ILE A 105 -10.80 -1.03 24.18
N SER A 106 -9.79 -1.91 24.19
CA SER A 106 -8.43 -1.48 24.44
C SER A 106 -7.96 -0.44 23.40
N PRO A 107 -7.24 0.63 23.80
CA PRO A 107 -6.83 1.70 22.90
C PRO A 107 -6.06 1.21 21.67
N VAL A 108 -5.10 0.30 21.87
CA VAL A 108 -4.28 -0.29 20.79
C VAL A 108 -5.14 -0.99 19.73
N LYS A 109 -6.11 -1.80 20.16
CA LYS A 109 -7.02 -2.52 19.23
C LYS A 109 -7.94 -1.54 18.51
N SER A 110 -8.36 -0.48 19.18
CA SER A 110 -9.14 0.60 18.57
C SER A 110 -8.36 1.31 17.45
N TYR A 111 -7.09 1.65 17.70
CA TYR A 111 -6.22 2.26 16.67
C TYR A 111 -6.00 1.35 15.48
N ILE A 112 -5.72 0.06 15.69
CA ILE A 112 -5.56 -0.91 14.60
C ILE A 112 -6.83 -0.98 13.75
N ARG A 113 -7.99 -1.10 14.40
CA ARG A 113 -9.29 -1.17 13.69
C ARG A 113 -9.57 0.12 12.93
N LYS A 114 -9.32 1.26 13.56
CA LYS A 114 -9.48 2.59 12.94
C LYS A 114 -8.60 2.70 11.70
N ASP A 115 -7.32 2.37 11.78
CA ASP A 115 -6.38 2.52 10.67
C ASP A 115 -6.71 1.57 9.52
N LEU A 116 -7.14 0.33 9.80
CA LEU A 116 -7.64 -0.60 8.77
C LEU A 116 -8.90 -0.05 8.07
N ILE A 117 -9.90 0.43 8.82
CA ILE A 117 -11.13 0.98 8.25
C ILE A 117 -10.85 2.28 7.49
N SER A 118 -9.96 3.12 8.00
CA SER A 118 -9.56 4.35 7.31
C SER A 118 -8.84 4.04 6.02
N SER A 119 -7.97 3.04 6.02
CA SER A 119 -7.23 2.62 4.85
C SER A 119 -8.10 2.00 3.77
N THR A 120 -9.28 1.43 4.09
CA THR A 120 -10.21 0.93 3.06
C THR A 120 -11.05 2.04 2.42
N ARG A 121 -11.08 3.23 3.02
CA ARG A 121 -11.84 4.38 2.53
C ARG A 121 -11.05 5.26 1.56
N ASP A 122 -9.73 5.29 1.70
CA ASP A 122 -8.83 6.05 0.84
C ASP A 122 -7.98 5.11 -0.02
N TYR A 123 -8.04 5.33 -1.33
CA TYR A 123 -7.32 4.51 -2.32
C TYR A 123 -5.80 4.57 -2.14
N GLN A 124 -5.24 5.75 -1.83
CA GLN A 124 -3.80 5.90 -1.62
C GLN A 124 -3.35 5.10 -0.41
N SER A 125 -4.08 5.22 0.70
CA SER A 125 -3.84 4.44 1.91
C SER A 125 -4.00 2.94 1.68
N LEU A 126 -5.02 2.53 0.93
CA LEU A 126 -5.24 1.13 0.55
C LEU A 126 -4.03 0.57 -0.21
N ILE A 127 -3.46 1.32 -1.15
CA ILE A 127 -2.25 0.91 -1.87
C ILE A 127 -1.09 0.68 -0.90
N PHE A 128 -0.91 1.52 0.12
CA PHE A 128 0.18 1.32 1.08
C PHE A 128 0.06 0.07 1.94
N ILE A 129 -1.15 -0.48 2.12
CA ILE A 129 -1.37 -1.79 2.77
C ILE A 129 -1.27 -2.93 1.76
N LEU A 130 -1.81 -2.75 0.55
CA LEU A 130 -1.89 -3.80 -0.47
C LEU A 130 -0.54 -4.04 -1.18
N LEU A 131 0.20 -2.98 -1.49
CA LEU A 131 1.45 -3.05 -2.24
C LEU A 131 2.53 -3.89 -1.52
N PRO A 132 2.74 -3.77 -0.20
CA PRO A 132 3.63 -4.67 0.53
C PRO A 132 3.28 -6.15 0.37
N LEU A 133 2.00 -6.51 0.16
CA LEU A 133 1.57 -7.90 -0.05
C LEU A 133 1.79 -8.35 -1.50
N LEU A 134 1.48 -7.48 -2.47
CA LEU A 134 1.58 -7.82 -3.89
C LEU A 134 3.00 -7.71 -4.44
N TYR A 135 3.79 -6.76 -3.97
CA TYR A 135 5.11 -6.46 -4.51
C TYR A 135 6.07 -7.65 -4.51
N PRO A 136 6.22 -8.43 -3.41
CA PRO A 136 7.09 -9.61 -3.42
C PRO A 136 6.64 -10.66 -4.44
N ILE A 137 5.33 -10.82 -4.64
CA ILE A 137 4.78 -11.76 -5.63
C ILE A 137 5.18 -11.32 -7.04
N ILE A 138 4.94 -10.04 -7.36
CA ILE A 138 5.29 -9.47 -8.67
C ILE A 138 6.78 -9.64 -8.92
N LEU A 139 7.61 -9.28 -7.94
CA LEU A 139 9.06 -9.36 -8.06
C LEU A 139 9.55 -10.80 -8.29
N ILE A 140 9.01 -11.78 -7.55
CA ILE A 140 9.39 -13.18 -7.75
C ILE A 140 8.97 -13.69 -9.14
N ILE A 141 7.75 -13.37 -9.59
CA ILE A 141 7.27 -13.77 -10.92
C ILE A 141 8.14 -13.13 -12.01
N SER A 142 8.45 -11.83 -11.90
CA SER A 142 9.31 -11.13 -12.87
C SER A 142 10.74 -11.66 -12.88
N MET A 143 11.25 -12.14 -11.73
CA MET A 143 12.59 -12.70 -11.60
C MET A 143 12.65 -14.23 -11.71
N GLN A 144 11.56 -14.87 -12.13
CA GLN A 144 11.48 -16.34 -12.20
C GLN A 144 12.61 -16.95 -13.05
N ALA A 145 13.06 -16.27 -14.11
CA ALA A 145 14.17 -16.72 -14.95
C ALA A 145 15.50 -16.84 -14.20
N LEU A 146 15.71 -16.04 -13.15
CA LEU A 146 16.93 -16.04 -12.33
C LEU A 146 16.86 -17.07 -11.20
N ILE A 147 15.65 -17.47 -10.83
CA ILE A 147 15.40 -18.43 -9.78
C ILE A 147 15.54 -19.81 -10.41
N THR A 148 16.76 -20.36 -10.39
CA THR A 148 17.03 -21.71 -10.89
C THR A 148 16.22 -22.73 -10.08
N ARG A 149 15.63 -23.72 -10.76
CA ARG A 149 14.90 -24.82 -10.09
C ARG A 149 15.79 -25.60 -9.12
N GLU A 150 17.10 -25.63 -9.35
CA GLU A 150 18.06 -26.23 -8.42
C GLU A 150 18.81 -25.14 -7.64
N VAL A 151 18.63 -25.14 -6.33
CA VAL A 151 19.36 -24.30 -5.37
C VAL A 151 20.47 -25.15 -4.73
N SER A 152 21.40 -25.64 -5.56
CA SER A 152 22.50 -26.53 -5.13
C SER A 152 23.84 -25.81 -5.04
N SER A 153 24.06 -24.79 -5.88
CA SER A 153 25.32 -24.03 -5.89
C SER A 153 25.31 -22.89 -4.87
N THR A 154 26.48 -22.59 -4.27
CA THR A 154 26.67 -21.43 -3.38
C THR A 154 26.28 -20.12 -4.07
N PHE A 155 26.58 -20.00 -5.37
CA PHE A 155 26.24 -18.81 -6.16
C PHE A 155 24.71 -18.62 -6.30
N SER A 156 23.96 -19.70 -6.58
CA SER A 156 22.50 -19.66 -6.65
C SER A 156 21.87 -19.31 -5.30
N ILE A 157 22.43 -19.84 -4.19
CA ILE A 157 22.00 -19.51 -2.82
C ILE A 157 22.20 -18.02 -2.53
N MET A 158 23.35 -17.45 -2.92
CA MET A 158 23.63 -16.03 -2.75
C MET A 158 22.68 -15.14 -3.55
N ILE A 159 22.39 -15.49 -4.81
CA ILE A 159 21.42 -14.76 -5.64
C ILE A 159 20.03 -14.79 -4.99
N LEU A 160 19.59 -15.98 -4.57
CA LEU A 160 18.28 -16.14 -3.93
C LEU A 160 18.16 -15.31 -2.65
N TRP A 161 19.20 -15.34 -1.83
CA TRP A 161 19.24 -14.54 -0.61
C TRP A 161 19.24 -13.04 -0.90
N ALA A 162 19.97 -12.59 -1.92
CA ALA A 162 19.93 -11.19 -2.36
C ALA A 162 18.53 -10.77 -2.82
N ILE A 163 17.81 -11.62 -3.56
CA ILE A 163 16.41 -11.37 -3.98
C ILE A 163 15.51 -11.21 -2.75
N ILE A 164 15.63 -12.11 -1.75
CA ILE A 164 14.89 -12.02 -0.48
C ILE A 164 15.20 -10.71 0.26
N MET A 165 16.47 -10.30 0.30
CA MET A 165 16.88 -9.06 0.96
C MET A 165 16.36 -7.81 0.24
N ILE A 166 16.42 -7.75 -1.09
CA ILE A 166 15.95 -6.60 -1.88
C ILE A 166 14.43 -6.45 -1.75
N SER A 167 13.67 -7.53 -1.89
CA SER A 167 12.21 -7.46 -1.78
C SER A 167 11.76 -7.06 -0.37
N SER A 168 12.44 -7.55 0.66
CA SER A 168 12.08 -7.35 2.05
C SER A 168 12.39 -5.93 2.55
N GLN A 169 13.35 -5.23 1.96
CA GLN A 169 13.64 -3.82 2.27
C GLN A 169 12.56 -2.85 1.78
N PHE A 170 11.87 -3.18 0.69
CA PHE A 170 10.84 -2.31 0.13
C PHE A 170 9.58 -2.21 1.02
N ILE A 171 9.26 -3.30 1.73
CA ILE A 171 8.05 -3.42 2.55
C ILE A 171 8.04 -2.37 3.68
N PRO A 172 9.08 -2.27 4.54
CA PRO A 172 9.15 -1.23 5.57
C PRO A 172 8.99 0.20 5.08
N LEU A 173 9.64 0.56 3.97
CA LEU A 173 9.58 1.93 3.42
C LEU A 173 8.14 2.31 3.03
N THR A 174 7.44 1.38 2.39
CA THR A 174 6.06 1.56 1.94
C THR A 174 5.10 1.64 3.13
N LEU A 175 5.22 0.72 4.09
CA LEU A 175 4.36 0.66 5.27
C LEU A 175 4.52 1.90 6.16
N VAL A 176 5.76 2.28 6.47
CA VAL A 176 6.04 3.45 7.31
C VAL A 176 5.63 4.73 6.59
N GLY A 177 5.88 4.83 5.28
CA GLY A 177 5.46 5.95 4.45
C GLY A 177 3.95 6.16 4.44
N GLY A 178 3.18 5.09 4.25
CA GLY A 178 1.73 5.16 4.17
C GLY A 178 1.02 5.25 5.51
N LEU A 179 1.31 4.32 6.42
CA LEU A 179 0.56 4.19 7.67
C LEU A 179 0.82 5.35 8.63
N LEU A 180 2.01 5.96 8.64
CA LEU A 180 2.25 7.14 9.46
C LEU A 180 1.56 8.39 8.88
N ASN A 181 1.44 8.50 7.56
CA ASN A 181 0.82 9.65 6.91
C ASN A 181 -0.73 9.61 6.93
N LEU A 182 -1.35 8.47 7.27
CA LEU A 182 -2.81 8.31 7.42
C LEU A 182 -3.48 9.30 8.39
N GLU A 183 -2.71 9.90 9.29
CA GLU A 183 -3.22 10.86 10.27
C GLU A 183 -3.38 12.27 9.72
N GLU A 184 -2.71 12.61 8.63
CA GLU A 184 -2.78 13.96 8.04
C GLU A 184 -4.22 14.26 7.58
N SER A 185 -4.90 13.27 6.98
CA SER A 185 -6.28 13.37 6.49
C SER A 185 -7.37 13.46 7.58
N GLY A 186 -7.01 13.44 8.87
CA GLY A 186 -7.95 13.54 9.98
C GLY A 186 -7.39 14.27 11.21
N SER A 187 -6.28 14.99 11.04
CA SER A 187 -5.47 15.56 12.11
C SER A 187 -6.25 16.50 13.04
N SER A 188 -7.21 17.28 12.52
CA SER A 188 -8.04 18.18 13.33
C SER A 188 -8.95 17.44 14.31
N THR A 189 -9.55 16.31 13.88
CA THR A 189 -10.40 15.49 14.74
C THR A 189 -9.60 14.76 15.81
N LEU A 190 -8.41 14.26 15.46
CA LEU A 190 -7.52 13.56 16.40
C LEU A 190 -6.90 14.52 17.41
N ALA A 191 -6.55 15.74 17.00
CA ALA A 191 -6.00 16.76 17.89
C ALA A 191 -7.00 17.22 18.97
N SER A 192 -8.30 17.11 18.71
CA SER A 192 -9.34 17.46 19.68
C SER A 192 -9.59 16.38 20.74
N LEU A 193 -9.06 15.17 20.54
CA LEU A 193 -9.25 14.04 21.44
C LEU A 193 -8.05 13.88 22.38
N PRO A 194 -8.26 13.51 23.66
CA PRO A 194 -7.17 13.23 24.60
C PRO A 194 -6.53 11.88 24.26
N LEU A 195 -5.73 11.85 23.20
CA LEU A 195 -5.05 10.65 22.73
C LEU A 195 -3.66 10.52 23.37
N LEU A 196 -3.30 9.31 23.77
CA LEU A 196 -1.94 8.97 24.19
C LEU A 196 -1.11 8.57 22.95
N PRO A 197 -0.14 9.38 22.49
CA PRO A 197 0.62 9.11 21.25
C PRO A 197 1.39 7.79 21.30
N ARG A 198 1.76 7.34 22.50
CA ARG A 198 2.47 6.08 22.72
C ARG A 198 1.63 4.86 22.32
N ASP A 199 0.33 4.86 22.65
CA ASP A 199 -0.54 3.72 22.34
C ASP A 199 -0.90 3.67 20.85
N GLN A 200 -0.94 4.84 20.21
CA GLN A 200 -1.10 4.99 18.77
C GLN A 200 0.13 4.46 18.02
N ALA A 201 1.34 4.86 18.43
CA ALA A 201 2.58 4.33 17.86
C ALA A 201 2.69 2.81 18.01
N LYS A 202 2.34 2.26 19.19
CA LYS A 202 2.29 0.81 19.42
C LYS A 202 1.30 0.12 18.48
N GLY A 203 0.08 0.64 18.34
CA GLY A 203 -0.93 0.07 17.45
C GLY A 203 -0.46 0.00 16.01
N LYS A 204 0.17 1.09 15.52
CA LYS A 204 0.73 1.14 14.17
C LYS A 204 1.88 0.18 13.96
N LEU A 205 2.81 0.11 14.91
CA LEU A 205 3.95 -0.80 14.84
C LEU A 205 3.48 -2.26 14.80
N ILE A 206 2.50 -2.63 15.63
CA ILE A 206 1.90 -3.97 15.62
C ILE A 206 1.24 -4.25 14.25
N LEU A 207 0.47 -3.30 13.72
CA LEU A 207 -0.16 -3.45 12.40
C LEU A 207 0.89 -3.64 11.29
N MET A 208 1.97 -2.85 11.30
CA MET A 208 3.08 -2.97 10.35
C MET A 208 3.77 -4.33 10.42
N LEU A 209 4.05 -4.81 11.64
CA LEU A 209 4.65 -6.13 11.84
C LEU A 209 3.74 -7.26 11.32
N ILE A 210 2.42 -7.14 11.50
CA ILE A 210 1.45 -8.13 10.98
C ILE A 210 1.49 -8.13 9.45
N ILE A 211 1.38 -6.96 8.80
CA ILE A 211 1.35 -6.87 7.33
C ILE A 211 2.68 -7.36 6.74
N GLN A 212 3.82 -6.95 7.33
CA GLN A 212 5.13 -7.42 6.92
C GLN A 212 5.28 -8.94 7.12
N GLY A 213 4.81 -9.48 8.26
CA GLY A 213 4.84 -10.91 8.51
C GLY A 213 4.04 -11.72 7.47
N ILE A 214 2.83 -11.28 7.15
CA ILE A 214 1.99 -11.92 6.11
C ILE A 214 2.68 -11.84 4.75
N SER A 215 3.20 -10.67 4.37
CA SER A 215 3.92 -10.46 3.11
C SER A 215 5.13 -11.39 2.98
N LEU A 216 5.93 -11.48 4.04
CA LEU A 216 7.12 -12.33 4.06
C LEU A 216 6.73 -13.82 4.03
N ILE A 217 5.70 -14.27 4.75
CA ILE A 217 5.20 -15.65 4.68
C ILE A 217 4.76 -15.99 3.25
N LEU A 218 4.01 -15.09 2.60
CA LEU A 218 3.55 -15.27 1.23
C LEU A 218 4.74 -15.37 0.24
N MET A 219 5.77 -14.55 0.46
CA MET A 219 6.99 -14.60 -0.32
C MET A 219 7.71 -15.95 -0.14
N ALA A 220 7.85 -16.41 1.10
CA ALA A 220 8.52 -17.66 1.44
C ALA A 220 7.81 -18.88 0.84
N THR A 221 6.47 -18.94 0.93
CA THR A 221 5.70 -20.05 0.36
C THR A 221 5.84 -20.10 -1.15
N LEU A 222 5.75 -18.95 -1.83
CA LEU A 222 5.85 -18.88 -3.28
C LEU A 222 7.25 -19.29 -3.79
N LEU A 223 8.31 -18.80 -3.15
CA LEU A 223 9.69 -19.21 -3.48
C LEU A 223 9.95 -20.69 -3.19
N THR A 224 9.41 -21.23 -2.11
CA THR A 224 9.56 -22.65 -1.76
C THR A 224 8.88 -23.55 -2.80
N ILE A 225 7.69 -23.15 -3.29
CA ILE A 225 6.99 -23.87 -4.36
C ILE A 225 7.80 -23.81 -5.67
N LEU A 226 8.35 -22.64 -6.01
CA LEU A 226 9.05 -22.43 -7.26
C LEU A 226 10.40 -23.16 -7.33
N THR A 227 11.15 -23.17 -6.23
CA THR A 227 12.49 -23.75 -6.14
C THR A 227 12.50 -25.20 -5.66
N GLN A 228 11.37 -25.69 -5.10
CA GLN A 228 11.26 -27.01 -4.48
C GLN A 228 12.35 -27.31 -3.43
N SER A 229 12.93 -26.27 -2.82
CA SER A 229 14.09 -26.40 -1.92
C SER A 229 13.79 -25.90 -0.52
N ILE A 230 14.14 -26.72 0.48
CA ILE A 230 14.01 -26.35 1.90
C ILE A 230 15.01 -25.26 2.32
N ILE A 231 16.10 -25.09 1.57
CA ILE A 231 17.13 -24.08 1.82
C ILE A 231 16.52 -22.67 1.79
N VAL A 232 15.48 -22.46 0.98
CA VAL A 232 14.75 -21.19 0.91
C VAL A 232 14.16 -20.80 2.26
N LEU A 233 13.56 -21.77 2.98
CA LEU A 233 12.99 -21.50 4.29
C LEU A 233 14.06 -21.12 5.32
N ILE A 234 15.25 -21.73 5.22
CA ILE A 234 16.40 -21.42 6.09
C ILE A 234 16.91 -20.00 5.82
N LEU A 235 17.09 -19.63 4.54
CA LEU A 235 17.50 -18.29 4.13
C LEU A 235 16.48 -17.23 4.56
N PHE A 236 15.20 -17.58 4.51
CA PHE A 236 14.15 -16.70 4.94
C PHE A 236 14.16 -16.51 6.46
N LEU A 237 14.27 -17.59 7.24
CA LEU A 237 14.38 -17.52 8.70
C LEU A 237 15.59 -16.69 9.14
N SER A 238 16.72 -16.82 8.46
CA SER A 238 17.93 -16.03 8.76
C SER A 238 17.76 -14.55 8.41
N SER A 239 16.91 -14.21 7.43
CA SER A 239 16.62 -12.82 7.06
C SER A 239 15.65 -12.11 8.00
N LEU A 240 14.72 -12.81 8.65
CA LEU A 240 13.70 -12.23 9.54
C LEU A 240 14.21 -11.18 10.55
N PRO A 241 15.26 -11.46 11.36
CA PRO A 241 15.76 -10.48 12.32
C PRO A 241 16.23 -9.20 11.63
N ILE A 242 16.83 -9.30 10.45
CA ILE A 242 17.31 -8.16 9.68
C ILE A 242 16.12 -7.32 9.20
N VAL A 243 15.08 -7.95 8.64
CA VAL A 243 13.92 -7.22 8.12
C VAL A 243 13.12 -6.54 9.25
N TRP A 244 12.99 -7.18 10.41
CA TRP A 244 12.32 -6.57 11.57
C TRP A 244 13.12 -5.40 12.14
N MET A 245 14.44 -5.55 12.27
CA MET A 245 15.31 -4.44 12.70
C MET A 245 15.22 -3.27 11.71
N PHE A 246 15.17 -3.55 10.41
CA PHE A 246 15.03 -2.51 9.39
C PHE A 246 13.67 -1.79 9.49
N LEU A 247 12.56 -2.49 9.75
CA LEU A 247 11.26 -1.85 9.99
C LEU A 247 11.30 -0.90 11.19
N ILE A 248 11.83 -1.37 12.32
CA ILE A 248 11.92 -0.56 13.54
C ILE A 248 12.79 0.67 13.28
N PHE A 249 13.91 0.50 12.58
CA PHE A 249 14.81 1.60 12.23
C PHE A 249 14.13 2.64 11.33
N VAL A 250 13.47 2.23 10.25
CA VAL A 250 12.76 3.16 9.34
C VAL A 250 11.62 3.88 10.07
N PHE A 251 10.89 3.17 10.94
CA PHE A 251 9.84 3.74 11.77
C PHE A 251 10.38 4.82 12.72
N GLU A 252 11.45 4.52 13.45
CA GLU A 252 12.12 5.47 14.35
C GLU A 252 12.65 6.68 13.58
N MET A 253 13.31 6.45 12.44
CA MET A 253 13.86 7.51 11.60
C MET A 253 12.77 8.45 11.09
N LYS A 254 11.62 7.92 10.65
CA LYS A 254 10.49 8.76 10.22
C LYS A 254 9.98 9.61 11.39
N ILE A 255 9.82 9.02 12.57
CA ILE A 255 9.39 9.78 13.77
C ILE A 255 10.43 10.83 14.16
N ARG A 256 11.72 10.52 14.11
CA ARG A 256 12.78 11.45 14.51
C ARG A 256 12.95 12.63 13.54
N LEU A 257 12.87 12.36 12.23
CA LEU A 257 13.08 13.37 11.19
C LEU A 257 11.82 14.18 10.87
N PHE A 258 10.65 13.54 10.94
CA PHE A 258 9.38 14.13 10.49
C PHE A 258 8.29 14.11 11.57
N GLY A 259 8.58 13.59 12.77
CA GLY A 259 7.67 13.69 13.90
C GLY A 259 7.42 15.16 14.22
N THR A 260 6.19 15.58 14.02
CA THR A 260 5.76 16.94 14.30
C THR A 260 6.01 17.24 15.78
N MET A 261 6.76 18.32 16.03
CA MET A 261 7.06 18.76 17.39
C MET A 261 5.78 18.97 18.19
N LYS A 262 5.90 18.68 19.49
CA LYS A 262 4.94 18.64 20.61
C LYS A 262 3.90 19.79 20.74
N TYR A 263 3.86 20.76 19.83
CA TYR A 263 3.06 21.99 19.93
C TYR A 263 2.38 22.44 18.63
N LYS A 264 2.02 21.53 17.71
CA LYS A 264 1.10 21.90 16.63
C LYS A 264 -0.35 21.93 17.15
N TYR A 265 -0.64 22.85 18.06
CA TYR A 265 -1.99 23.37 18.23
C TYR A 265 -2.31 24.16 16.96
N LEU A 266 -2.79 23.46 15.95
CA LEU A 266 -3.49 24.08 14.85
C LEU A 266 -4.80 24.63 15.41
N LEU A 267 -4.74 25.85 15.94
CA LEU A 267 -5.86 26.78 15.99
C LEU A 267 -6.19 27.18 14.55
N GLU A 268 -6.53 26.23 13.68
CA GLU A 268 -7.13 26.56 12.39
C GLU A 268 -8.60 26.86 12.64
N GLU A 269 -8.84 28.17 12.75
CA GLU A 269 -10.09 28.89 12.54
C GLU A 269 -11.20 28.71 13.57
N VAL A 270 -11.04 29.41 14.70
CA VAL A 270 -12.18 30.07 15.34
C VAL A 270 -11.95 31.58 15.24
N ASN A 271 -12.03 32.14 14.03
CA ASN A 271 -12.26 33.58 13.87
C ASN A 271 -13.70 33.88 14.29
N LYS A 272 -13.91 34.04 15.61
CA LYS A 272 -15.20 34.45 16.20
C LYS A 272 -15.70 35.81 15.73
N LYS A 273 -14.89 36.61 15.01
CA LYS A 273 -15.22 38.00 14.67
C LYS A 273 -15.77 38.22 13.25
N HIS A 274 -15.66 37.25 12.33
CA HIS A 274 -16.06 37.45 10.93
C HIS A 274 -16.88 36.29 10.35
N LYS A 275 -18.00 35.94 11.00
CA LYS A 275 -19.07 35.18 10.31
C LYS A 275 -20.05 36.18 9.69
N LEU A 276 -19.97 36.35 8.36
CA LEU A 276 -21.06 36.83 7.51
C LEU A 276 -21.78 35.62 6.92
#